data_AF-A0A6B3E869-F1
#
_entry.id   AF-A0A6B3E869-F1
#
_cell.length_a   1.000
_cell.length_b   1.000
_cell.length_c   1.000
_cell.angle_alpha   90.00
_cell.angle_beta   90.00
_cell.angle_gamma   90.00
#
_symmetry.space_group_name_H-M   'P 1'
#
loop_
_entity.id
_entity.type
_entity.pdbx_description
1 polymer ?
#
loop_
_entity_poly.entity_id
_entity_poly.type
_entity_poly.pdbx_seq_one_letter_code
_entity_poly.pdbx_strand_id
1 'polypeptide(L)'
;EMVQRAVREKSHAQADVLITLPPFIQQADSKGLLQKYAPEGADAVPAETKSANGTWTTVVNNYFGFIYNKKELKNPPKTWDDLLDGKFKNRLQYSTPGVAGDGTAVLVKAMHD
;
A
#
# COMPACT_ATOMS: atom_id res chain seq x y z
N GLU A 1 -4.07 -10.81 0.17
CA GLU A 1 -3.89 -12.06 -0.62
C GLU A 1 -2.46 -12.60 -0.56
N MET A 2 -1.45 -11.82 -0.98
CA MET A 2 -0.03 -12.27 -1.07
C MET A 2 0.53 -12.92 0.20
N VAL A 3 0.31 -12.34 1.38
CA VAL A 3 0.77 -12.92 2.66
C VAL A 3 0.13 -14.28 2.92
N GLN A 4 -1.16 -14.44 2.62
CA GLN A 4 -1.85 -15.71 2.82
C GLN A 4 -1.37 -16.79 1.86
N ARG A 5 -1.00 -16.40 0.64
CA ARG A 5 -0.34 -17.30 -0.30
C ARG A 5 1.03 -17.74 0.23
N ALA A 6 1.84 -16.81 0.72
CA ALA A 6 3.14 -17.12 1.34
C ALA A 6 3.02 -18.04 2.57
N VAL A 7 1.96 -17.91 3.39
CA VAL A 7 1.68 -18.86 4.48
C VAL A 7 1.44 -20.27 3.94
N ARG A 8 0.60 -20.42 2.91
CA ARG A 8 0.27 -21.73 2.33
C ARG A 8 1.46 -22.39 1.64
N GLU A 9 2.29 -21.59 0.99
CA GLU A 9 3.46 -22.05 0.25
C GLU A 9 4.71 -22.20 1.15
N LYS A 10 4.62 -21.97 2.47
CA LYS A 10 5.79 -21.92 3.36
C LYS A 10 6.69 -23.17 3.31
N SER A 11 6.11 -24.37 3.13
CA SER A 11 6.85 -25.63 3.02
C SER A 11 7.40 -25.92 1.62
N HIS A 12 6.95 -25.15 0.61
CA HIS A 12 7.34 -25.29 -0.78
C HIS A 12 7.27 -23.92 -1.47
N ALA A 13 8.16 -23.01 -1.06
CA ALA A 13 8.14 -21.62 -1.49
C ALA A 13 8.26 -21.54 -3.03
N GLN A 14 7.36 -20.76 -3.65
CA GLN A 14 7.34 -20.56 -5.11
C GLN A 14 8.09 -19.29 -5.55
N ALA A 15 8.42 -18.42 -4.60
CA ALA A 15 9.08 -17.14 -4.84
C ALA A 15 10.14 -16.86 -3.77
N ASP A 16 11.25 -16.23 -4.18
CA ASP A 16 12.34 -15.85 -3.29
C ASP A 16 12.16 -14.44 -2.69
N VAL A 17 11.43 -13.56 -3.39
CA VAL A 17 11.23 -12.16 -2.99
C VAL A 17 9.75 -11.84 -2.91
N LEU A 18 9.33 -11.31 -1.76
CA LEU A 18 7.97 -10.79 -1.55
C LEU A 18 7.99 -9.26 -1.56
N ILE A 19 7.30 -8.66 -2.53
CA ILE A 19 7.04 -7.22 -2.58
C ILE A 19 5.57 -6.99 -2.26
N THR A 20 5.28 -6.25 -1.18
CA THR A 20 3.91 -5.95 -0.77
C THR A 20 3.82 -4.61 -0.02
N LEU A 21 2.60 -4.10 0.15
CA LEU A 21 2.33 -2.81 0.79
C LEU A 21 2.18 -2.97 2.31
N PRO A 22 2.39 -1.92 3.11
CA PRO A 22 1.90 -1.87 4.49
C PRO A 22 0.35 -2.00 4.56
N PRO A 23 -0.22 -2.62 5.60
CA PRO A 23 0.45 -3.26 6.73
C PRO A 23 0.87 -4.72 6.44
N PHE A 24 0.76 -5.18 5.19
CA PHE A 24 0.94 -6.60 4.86
C PHE A 24 2.39 -7.08 5.02
N ILE A 25 3.40 -6.22 4.81
CA ILE A 25 4.80 -6.59 5.06
C ILE A 25 5.06 -6.84 6.55
N GLN A 26 4.49 -6.02 7.44
CA GLN A 26 4.52 -6.23 8.89
C GLN A 26 3.76 -7.50 9.30
N GLN A 27 2.65 -7.79 8.61
CA GLN A 27 1.92 -9.05 8.81
C GLN A 27 2.77 -10.27 8.40
N ALA A 28 3.54 -10.19 7.31
CA ALA A 28 4.43 -11.27 6.90
C ALA A 28 5.57 -11.50 7.91
N ASP A 29 6.17 -10.42 8.40
CA ASP A 29 7.22 -10.43 9.42
C ASP A 29 6.73 -11.07 10.74
N SER A 30 5.57 -10.63 11.26
CA SER A 30 4.97 -11.20 12.48
C SER A 30 4.60 -12.68 12.37
N LYS A 31 4.44 -13.20 11.15
CA LYS A 31 4.16 -14.62 10.88
C LYS A 31 5.44 -15.45 10.66
N GLY A 32 6.62 -14.84 10.76
CA GLY A 32 7.91 -15.51 10.55
C GLY A 32 8.04 -16.08 9.14
N LEU A 33 7.60 -15.32 8.14
CA LEU A 33 7.67 -15.70 6.72
C LEU A 33 8.92 -15.15 6.02
N LEU A 34 9.66 -14.25 6.66
CA LEU A 34 10.76 -13.49 6.05
C LEU A 34 12.10 -13.91 6.64
N GLN A 35 13.12 -13.97 5.79
CA GLN A 35 14.51 -14.13 6.21
C GLN A 35 15.16 -12.78 6.45
N LYS A 36 16.17 -12.73 7.33
CA LYS A 36 16.95 -11.51 7.55
C LYS A 36 17.87 -11.26 6.36
N TYR A 37 17.72 -10.10 5.74
CA TYR A 37 18.56 -9.63 4.66
C TYR A 37 18.55 -8.10 4.62
N ALA A 38 19.72 -7.49 4.78
CA ALA A 38 19.92 -6.06 4.61
C ALA A 38 20.64 -5.82 3.27
N PRO A 39 19.95 -5.30 2.24
CA PRO A 39 20.61 -4.97 0.98
C PRO A 39 21.60 -3.81 1.16
N GLU A 40 22.55 -3.69 0.23
CA GLU A 40 23.42 -2.52 0.15
C GLU A 40 22.58 -1.22 0.05
N GLY A 41 22.94 -0.19 0.82
CA GLY A 41 22.20 1.07 0.90
C GLY A 41 20.95 1.05 1.81
N ALA A 42 20.65 -0.06 2.49
CA ALA A 42 19.54 -0.13 3.43
C ALA A 42 19.67 0.85 4.61
N ASP A 43 20.88 1.32 4.91
CA ASP A 43 21.18 2.37 5.89
C ASP A 43 20.60 3.74 5.50
N ALA A 44 20.47 4.03 4.20
CA ALA A 44 19.84 5.26 3.69
C ALA A 44 18.30 5.26 3.83
N VAL A 45 17.68 4.11 4.09
CA VAL A 45 16.22 4.01 4.32
C VAL A 45 15.90 4.43 5.77
N PRO A 46 14.96 5.36 6.01
CA PRO A 46 14.60 5.81 7.35
C PRO A 46 14.17 4.65 8.27
N ALA A 47 14.62 4.68 9.53
CA ALA A 47 14.46 3.58 10.48
C ALA A 47 12.99 3.22 10.75
N GLU A 48 12.13 4.22 10.79
CA GLU A 48 10.68 4.10 10.97
C GLU A 48 9.96 3.45 9.78
N THR A 49 10.64 3.37 8.62
CA THR A 49 10.10 2.80 7.39
C THR A 49 10.75 1.47 7.01
N LYS A 50 11.50 0.82 7.91
CA LYS A 50 12.10 -0.50 7.67
C LYS A 50 12.00 -1.38 8.91
N SER A 51 12.29 -2.68 8.75
CA SER A 51 12.42 -3.57 9.89
C SER A 51 13.63 -3.19 10.76
N ALA A 52 13.48 -3.25 12.08
CA ALA A 52 14.59 -3.04 13.00
C ALA A 52 15.59 -4.21 13.01
N ASN A 53 15.18 -5.39 12.55
CA ASN A 53 15.94 -6.64 12.60
C ASN A 53 16.37 -7.16 11.22
N GLY A 54 16.13 -6.39 10.15
CA GLY A 54 16.52 -6.70 8.78
C GLY A 54 15.64 -7.73 8.06
N THR A 55 14.43 -8.04 8.53
CA THR A 55 13.51 -8.96 7.83
C THR A 55 12.79 -8.35 6.64
N TRP A 56 12.72 -7.02 6.55
CA TRP A 56 12.22 -6.29 5.39
C TRP A 56 12.78 -4.87 5.31
N THR A 57 12.85 -4.33 4.09
CA THR A 57 13.32 -2.97 3.79
C THR A 57 12.35 -2.31 2.82
N THR A 58 12.07 -1.01 3.00
CA THR A 58 11.23 -0.26 2.06
C THR A 58 11.94 -0.04 0.75
N VAL A 59 11.28 -0.37 -0.35
CA VAL A 59 11.79 -0.21 -1.72
C VAL A 59 11.31 1.11 -2.33
N VAL A 60 10.06 1.49 -2.09
CA VAL A 60 9.44 2.70 -2.63
C VAL A 60 8.52 3.34 -1.60
N ASN A 61 8.64 4.66 -1.45
CA ASN A 61 7.67 5.47 -0.74
C ASN A 61 6.53 5.87 -1.70
N ASN A 62 5.45 5.09 -1.71
CA ASN A 62 4.32 5.30 -2.60
C ASN A 62 3.28 6.24 -1.98
N TYR A 63 2.69 7.07 -2.84
CA TYR A 63 1.55 7.92 -2.50
C TYR A 63 0.40 7.57 -3.44
N PHE A 64 -0.82 7.46 -2.89
CA PHE A 64 -1.99 7.38 -3.76
C PHE A 64 -2.24 8.77 -4.38
N GLY A 65 -2.83 8.78 -5.56
CA GLY A 65 -3.22 10.00 -6.24
C GLY A 65 -4.50 9.80 -7.01
N PHE A 66 -5.32 10.85 -7.08
CA PHE A 66 -6.49 10.87 -7.94
C PHE A 66 -6.09 11.24 -9.36
N ILE A 67 -6.48 10.40 -10.30
CA ILE A 67 -6.44 10.74 -11.73
C ILE A 67 -7.81 11.26 -12.15
N TYR A 68 -7.82 12.24 -13.06
CA TYR A 68 -9.06 12.82 -13.57
C TYR A 68 -8.91 13.27 -15.02
N ASN A 69 -10.05 13.38 -15.72
CA ASN A 69 -10.07 13.87 -17.08
C ASN A 69 -9.97 15.41 -17.11
N LYS A 70 -8.80 15.94 -17.47
CA LYS A 70 -8.54 17.40 -17.58
C LYS A 70 -9.37 18.12 -18.65
N LYS A 71 -9.96 17.41 -19.61
CA LYS A 71 -10.86 18.01 -20.61
C LYS A 71 -12.21 18.35 -19.99
N GLU A 72 -12.72 17.45 -19.16
CA GLU A 72 -14.05 17.53 -18.53
C GLU A 72 -14.04 18.24 -17.17
N LEU A 73 -12.95 18.11 -16.40
CA LEU A 73 -12.84 18.65 -15.05
C LEU A 73 -11.73 19.70 -14.99
N LYS A 74 -12.12 20.97 -15.17
CA LYS A 74 -11.18 22.13 -15.13
C LYS A 74 -10.78 22.53 -13.72
N ASN A 75 -11.70 22.37 -12.77
CA ASN A 75 -11.51 22.66 -11.37
C ASN A 75 -11.58 21.34 -10.59
N PRO A 76 -10.48 20.59 -10.45
CA PRO A 76 -10.47 19.35 -9.70
C PRO A 76 -10.71 19.60 -8.20
N PRO A 77 -11.27 18.62 -7.48
CA PRO A 77 -11.46 18.69 -6.03
C PRO A 77 -10.10 18.82 -5.32
N LYS A 78 -10.07 19.56 -4.23
CA LYS A 78 -8.87 19.81 -3.41
C LYS A 78 -8.98 19.20 -2.02
N THR A 79 -10.20 18.93 -1.56
CA THR A 79 -10.48 18.31 -0.26
C THR A 79 -11.26 17.02 -0.43
N TRP A 80 -11.33 16.21 0.63
CA TRP A 80 -12.20 15.04 0.69
C TRP A 80 -13.69 15.44 0.59
N ASP A 81 -14.09 16.54 1.24
CA ASP A 81 -15.45 17.05 1.19
C ASP A 81 -15.89 17.50 -0.22
N ASP A 82 -14.96 18.03 -1.03
CA ASP A 82 -15.27 18.40 -2.42
C ASP A 82 -15.76 17.20 -3.23
N LEU A 83 -15.35 15.97 -2.87
CA LEU A 83 -15.78 14.73 -3.54
C LEU A 83 -17.23 14.38 -3.22
N LEU A 84 -17.82 14.94 -2.15
CA LEU A 84 -19.22 14.72 -1.76
C LEU A 84 -20.20 15.58 -2.57
N ASP A 85 -19.71 16.55 -3.35
CA ASP A 85 -20.52 17.37 -4.23
C ASP A 85 -21.32 16.49 -5.21
N GLY A 86 -22.62 16.79 -5.36
CA GLY A 86 -23.53 16.05 -6.22
C GLY A 86 -23.07 15.93 -7.68
N LYS A 87 -22.20 16.84 -8.17
CA LYS A 87 -21.60 16.75 -9.52
C LYS A 87 -20.74 15.50 -9.71
N PHE A 88 -20.22 14.91 -8.63
CA PHE A 88 -19.41 13.69 -8.65
C PHE A 88 -20.24 12.41 -8.45
N LYS A 89 -21.56 12.51 -8.27
CA LYS A 89 -22.43 11.33 -8.16
C LYS A 89 -22.25 10.41 -9.37
N ASN A 90 -21.93 9.14 -9.10
CA ASN A 90 -21.62 8.11 -10.10
C ASN A 90 -20.39 8.43 -10.99
N ARG A 91 -19.48 9.30 -10.54
CA ARG A 91 -18.26 9.69 -11.26
C ARG A 91 -16.98 9.51 -10.44
N LEU A 92 -17.09 8.90 -9.25
CA LEU A 92 -15.94 8.50 -8.43
C LEU A 92 -15.73 7.00 -8.56
N GLN A 93 -14.49 6.61 -8.80
CA GLN A 93 -14.09 5.21 -8.86
C GLN A 93 -12.83 5.01 -8.03
N TYR A 94 -12.85 4.00 -7.18
CA TYR A 94 -11.73 3.56 -6.38
C TYR A 94 -11.84 2.06 -6.14
N SER A 95 -10.73 1.41 -5.87
CA SER A 95 -10.67 -0.03 -5.62
C SER A 95 -11.39 -0.39 -4.30
N THR A 96 -11.99 -1.58 -4.23
CA THR A 96 -12.72 -2.03 -3.03
C THR A 96 -11.80 -2.09 -1.80
N PRO A 97 -12.07 -1.30 -0.75
CA PRO A 97 -11.30 -1.36 0.49
C PRO A 97 -11.37 -2.74 1.14
N GLY A 98 -10.28 -3.17 1.77
CA GLY A 98 -10.15 -4.50 2.39
C GLY A 98 -9.82 -5.64 1.42
N VAL A 99 -10.03 -5.44 0.11
CA VAL A 99 -9.62 -6.40 -0.94
C VAL A 99 -8.36 -5.90 -1.64
N ALA A 100 -8.38 -4.66 -2.11
CA ALA A 100 -7.27 -4.03 -2.80
C ALA A 100 -6.49 -3.09 -1.86
N GLY A 101 -5.15 -3.12 -1.97
CA GLY A 101 -4.28 -2.35 -1.08
C GLY A 101 -4.42 -0.83 -1.26
N ASP A 102 -4.51 -0.38 -2.50
CA ASP A 102 -4.75 1.02 -2.88
C ASP A 102 -6.11 1.54 -2.38
N GLY A 103 -7.18 0.74 -2.54
CA GLY A 103 -8.51 1.07 -2.03
C GLY A 103 -8.54 1.19 -0.50
N THR A 104 -7.81 0.32 0.19
CA THR A 104 -7.65 0.39 1.66
C THR A 104 -6.89 1.65 2.07
N ALA A 105 -5.82 2.00 1.35
CA ALA A 105 -5.03 3.20 1.62
C ALA A 105 -5.87 4.48 1.45
N VAL A 106 -6.67 4.58 0.38
CA VAL A 106 -7.59 5.70 0.16
C VAL A 106 -8.58 5.84 1.32
N LEU A 107 -9.19 4.74 1.76
CA LEU A 107 -10.14 4.77 2.88
C LEU A 107 -9.48 5.25 4.18
N VAL A 108 -8.32 4.69 4.55
CA VAL A 108 -7.58 5.08 5.75
C VAL A 108 -7.24 6.57 5.69
N LYS A 109 -6.76 7.07 4.54
CA LYS A 109 -6.43 8.47 4.41
C LYS A 109 -7.66 9.38 4.55
N ALA A 110 -8.76 9.05 3.89
CA ALA A 110 -9.99 9.83 3.96
C ALA A 110 -10.59 9.92 5.38
N MET A 111 -10.29 8.97 6.26
CA MET A 111 -10.76 8.96 7.65
C MET A 111 -9.83 9.70 8.63
N HIS A 112 -8.60 10.00 8.24
CA HIS A 112 -7.55 10.53 9.12
C HIS A 112 -6.95 11.86 8.67
N ASP A 113 -7.34 12.35 7.49
CA ASP A 113 -7.09 13.72 7.03
C ASP A 113 -8.19 14.68 7.48
#